data_AF-A0A0A0A0D5-F1
#
_entry.id   AF-A0A0A0A0D5-F1
#
_cell.length_a   1.000
_cell.length_b   1.000
_cell.length_c   1.000
_cell.angle_alpha   90.00
_cell.angle_beta   90.00
_cell.angle_gamma   90.00
#
_symmetry.space_group_name_H-M   'P 1'
#
loop_
_entity.id
_entity.type
_entity.pdbx_description
1 polymer ?
#
loop_
_entity_poly.entity_id
_entity_poly.type
_entity_poly.pdbx_seq_one_letter_code
_entity_poly.pdbx_strand_id
1 'polypeptide(L)'
;TLDIGRPDFGLLKKLLGMVPWDEALEGRRAQESWLIFKDHLLQAQERCIPTKKKAGRKARMPAWMNKELLDMIKSKKEAYREWKQGRVAWEEYRGIVQAARDQVRQAKAQIELNLARDIKTNKKSFSKYVSKKRKTREDVGPLQKETEELVTQDRDRAEVLNDFFASVSTGKDCSHTTHDAEGKGGDWENEEPPTVGKDQV
;
A
#
# COMPACT_ATOMS: atom_id res chain seq x y z
N THR A 1 6.08 -1.52 -8.48
CA THR A 1 5.64 -1.16 -7.12
C THR A 1 6.41 -2.02 -6.16
N LEU A 2 7.00 -1.45 -5.12
CA LEU A 2 7.82 -2.19 -4.15
C LEU A 2 6.98 -3.25 -3.43
N ASP A 3 7.57 -4.42 -3.19
CA ASP A 3 6.95 -5.48 -2.39
C ASP A 3 7.23 -5.28 -0.91
N ILE A 4 6.43 -4.43 -0.27
CA ILE A 4 6.54 -4.13 1.16
C ILE A 4 6.32 -5.39 2.03
N GLY A 5 5.78 -6.48 1.49
CA GLY A 5 5.57 -7.73 2.22
C GLY A 5 6.76 -8.68 2.23
N ARG A 6 7.85 -8.37 1.50
CA ARG A 6 9.07 -9.20 1.44
C ARG A 6 10.38 -8.38 1.49
N PRO A 7 10.55 -7.42 2.41
CA PRO A 7 11.81 -6.70 2.55
C PRO A 7 12.88 -7.58 3.23
N ASP A 8 14.13 -7.41 2.81
CA ASP A 8 15.28 -7.90 3.57
C ASP A 8 15.76 -6.81 4.55
N PHE A 9 15.22 -6.85 5.76
CA PHE A 9 15.60 -5.89 6.82
C PHE A 9 17.03 -6.11 7.34
N GLY A 10 17.56 -7.33 7.23
CA GLY A 10 18.95 -7.62 7.63
C GLY A 10 19.93 -6.92 6.69
N LEU A 11 19.70 -7.02 5.38
CA LEU A 11 20.47 -6.31 4.38
C LEU A 11 20.31 -4.78 4.50
N LEU A 12 19.09 -4.30 4.78
CA LEU A 12 18.84 -2.87 4.99
C LEU A 12 19.65 -2.30 6.15
N LYS A 13 19.63 -3.00 7.30
CA LYS A 13 20.39 -2.60 8.49
C LYS A 13 21.90 -2.61 8.21
N LYS A 14 22.38 -3.61 7.46
CA LYS A 14 23.80 -3.68 7.07
C LYS A 14 24.20 -2.51 6.16
N LEU A 15 23.42 -2.23 5.12
CA LEU A 15 23.72 -1.15 4.17
C LEU A 15 23.73 0.22 4.86
N LEU A 16 22.78 0.50 5.75
CA LEU A 16 22.76 1.75 6.50
C LEU A 16 23.85 1.82 7.58
N GLY A 17 24.23 0.69 8.18
CA GLY A 17 25.32 0.62 9.16
C GLY A 17 26.72 0.74 8.56
N MET A 18 26.88 0.60 7.24
CA MET A 18 28.16 0.76 6.54
C MET A 18 28.43 2.20 6.10
N VAL A 19 27.44 3.10 6.23
CA VAL A 19 27.60 4.52 5.89
C VAL A 19 28.33 5.22 7.04
N PRO A 20 29.44 5.93 6.80
CA PRO A 20 30.11 6.74 7.81
C PRO A 20 29.30 8.01 8.07
N TRP A 21 28.26 7.90 8.90
CA TRP A 21 27.32 8.99 9.16
C TRP A 21 27.97 10.22 9.77
N ASP A 22 29.01 10.04 10.58
CA ASP A 22 29.74 11.14 11.22
C ASP A 22 30.35 12.05 10.15
N GLU A 23 31.10 11.50 9.20
CA GLU A 23 31.68 12.25 8.07
C GLU A 23 30.61 12.74 7.08
N ALA A 24 29.57 11.93 6.85
CA ALA A 24 28.53 12.26 5.88
C ALA A 24 27.67 13.46 6.33
N LEU A 25 27.54 13.68 7.64
CA LEU A 25 26.67 14.71 8.22
C LEU A 25 27.44 15.88 8.85
N GLU A 26 28.77 15.79 8.98
CA GLU A 26 29.61 16.82 9.59
C GLU A 26 29.50 18.17 8.85
N GLY A 27 29.35 19.26 9.61
CA GLY A 27 29.33 20.64 9.09
C GLY A 27 28.10 21.01 8.25
N ARG A 28 27.12 20.11 8.11
CA ARG A 28 25.92 20.33 7.28
C ARG A 28 24.74 20.85 8.07
N ARG A 29 23.89 21.62 7.40
CA ARG A 29 22.62 22.08 8.00
C ARG A 29 21.64 20.92 8.08
N ALA A 30 20.71 20.98 9.05
CA ALA A 30 19.71 19.94 9.27
C ALA A 30 18.97 19.47 8.00
N GLN A 31 18.65 20.41 7.10
CA GLN A 31 18.01 20.11 5.83
C GLN A 31 18.90 19.32 4.86
N GLU A 32 20.19 19.65 4.81
CA GLU A 32 21.17 18.97 3.95
C GLU A 32 21.47 17.56 4.50
N SER A 33 21.60 17.45 5.82
CA SER A 33 21.73 16.17 6.52
C SER A 33 20.54 15.25 6.27
N TRP A 34 19.32 15.78 6.29
CA TRP A 34 18.11 15.02 5.97
C TRP A 34 18.09 14.52 4.52
N LEU A 35 18.51 15.34 3.56
CA LEU A 35 18.57 14.93 2.15
C LEU A 35 19.55 13.78 1.93
N ILE A 36 20.73 13.84 2.56
CA ILE A 36 21.75 12.79 2.48
C ILE A 36 21.26 11.50 3.11
N PHE A 37 20.64 11.59 4.28
CA PHE A 37 20.04 10.44 4.94
C PHE A 37 18.95 9.80 4.07
N LYS A 38 18.04 10.63 3.54
CA LYS A 38 16.96 10.18 2.67
C LYS A 38 17.48 9.50 1.42
N ASP A 39 18.55 10.03 0.81
CA ASP A 39 19.15 9.44 -0.38
C ASP A 39 19.70 8.03 -0.11
N HIS A 40 20.51 7.88 0.95
CA HIS A 40 21.04 6.58 1.36
C HIS A 40 19.94 5.58 1.73
N LEU A 41 18.88 6.06 2.40
CA LEU A 41 17.72 5.24 2.73
C LEU A 41 16.99 4.75 1.47
N LEU A 42 16.79 5.62 0.48
CA LEU A 42 16.14 5.25 -0.79
C LEU A 42 17.01 4.28 -1.60
N GLN A 43 18.32 4.51 -1.66
CA GLN A 43 19.25 3.58 -2.30
C GLN A 43 19.25 2.19 -1.64
N ALA A 44 19.24 2.14 -0.30
CA ALA A 44 19.16 0.88 0.42
C ALA A 44 17.78 0.21 0.24
N GLN A 45 16.70 1.00 0.23
CA GLN A 45 15.34 0.52 -0.03
C GLN A 45 15.21 -0.14 -1.41
N GLU A 46 15.82 0.42 -2.45
CA GLU A 46 15.80 -0.16 -3.80
C GLU A 46 16.52 -1.52 -3.87
N ARG A 47 17.58 -1.70 -3.08
CA ARG A 47 18.35 -2.95 -3.05
C ARG A 47 17.69 -4.02 -2.17
N CYS A 48 17.02 -3.62 -1.10
CA CYS A 48 16.48 -4.54 -0.10
C CYS A 48 15.02 -4.92 -0.32
N ILE A 49 14.27 -4.15 -1.11
CA ILE A 49 12.85 -4.42 -1.36
C ILE A 49 12.66 -4.87 -2.80
N PRO A 50 12.34 -6.16 -3.04
CA PRO A 50 12.03 -6.65 -4.37
C PRO A 50 10.90 -5.84 -5.01
N THR A 51 11.00 -5.58 -6.30
CA THR A 51 9.91 -4.92 -7.03
C THR A 51 8.85 -5.96 -7.44
N LYS A 52 7.59 -5.72 -7.08
CA LYS A 52 6.47 -6.47 -7.69
C LYS A 52 6.42 -6.13 -9.16
N LYS A 53 6.63 -7.13 -10.02
CA LYS A 53 6.20 -7.05 -11.41
C LYS A 53 4.69 -6.87 -11.39
N LYS A 54 4.20 -5.74 -11.93
CA LYS A 54 2.77 -5.58 -12.17
C LYS A 54 2.35 -6.79 -13.01
N ALA A 55 1.33 -7.51 -12.55
CA ALA A 55 0.76 -8.62 -13.31
C ALA A 55 0.56 -8.16 -14.76
N GLY A 56 1.23 -8.83 -15.69
CA GLY A 56 1.22 -8.43 -17.10
C GLY A 56 -0.21 -8.43 -17.64
N ARG A 57 -0.42 -7.78 -18.80
CA ARG A 57 -1.75 -7.68 -19.43
C ARG A 57 -2.47 -9.03 -19.47
N LYS A 58 -1.75 -10.10 -19.81
CA LYS A 58 -2.25 -11.49 -19.82
C LYS A 58 -2.76 -11.97 -18.46
N ALA A 59 -2.04 -11.70 -17.38
CA ALA A 59 -2.43 -12.12 -16.03
C ALA A 59 -3.66 -11.36 -15.50
N ARG A 60 -3.94 -10.16 -16.04
CA ARG A 60 -5.14 -9.37 -15.74
C ARG A 60 -6.31 -9.67 -16.68
N MET A 61 -6.10 -10.42 -17.75
CA MET A 61 -7.17 -10.72 -18.69
C MET A 61 -8.24 -11.57 -18.00
N PRO A 62 -9.52 -11.17 -18.08
CA PRO A 62 -10.61 -12.04 -17.69
C PRO A 62 -10.58 -13.33 -18.52
N ALA A 63 -11.01 -14.44 -17.91
CA ALA A 63 -11.00 -15.74 -18.56
C ALA A 63 -11.79 -15.76 -19.89
N TRP A 64 -12.81 -14.91 -20.02
CA TRP A 64 -13.67 -14.83 -21.22
C TRP A 64 -13.01 -14.07 -22.38
N MET A 65 -11.88 -13.40 -22.16
CA MET A 65 -11.29 -12.53 -23.18
C MET A 65 -10.37 -13.34 -24.08
N ASN A 66 -10.85 -13.66 -25.29
CA ASN A 66 -10.09 -14.33 -26.33
C ASN A 66 -9.50 -13.32 -27.35
N LYS A 67 -8.72 -13.80 -28.33
CA LYS A 67 -8.10 -12.96 -29.36
C LYS A 67 -9.15 -12.24 -30.23
N GLU A 68 -10.22 -12.94 -30.60
CA GLU A 68 -11.31 -12.42 -31.43
C GLU A 68 -12.03 -11.24 -30.77
N LEU A 69 -12.36 -11.33 -29.48
CA LEU A 69 -12.95 -10.24 -28.71
C LEU A 69 -12.01 -9.03 -28.62
N LEU A 70 -10.70 -9.26 -28.52
CA LEU A 70 -9.73 -8.17 -28.52
C LEU A 70 -9.70 -7.46 -29.87
N ASP A 71 -9.74 -8.21 -30.97
CA ASP A 71 -9.77 -7.64 -32.32
C ASP A 71 -11.08 -6.88 -32.57
N MET A 72 -12.21 -7.42 -32.10
CA MET A 72 -13.50 -6.74 -32.16
C MET A 72 -13.55 -5.45 -31.31
N ILE A 73 -12.90 -5.43 -30.15
CA ILE A 73 -12.72 -4.21 -29.35
C ILE A 73 -11.89 -3.18 -30.11
N LYS A 74 -10.88 -3.59 -30.89
CA LYS A 74 -10.13 -2.68 -31.77
C LYS A 74 -11.03 -2.15 -32.89
N SER A 75 -11.74 -3.02 -33.61
CA SER A 75 -12.66 -2.62 -34.67
C SER A 75 -13.72 -1.63 -34.17
N LYS A 76 -14.26 -1.84 -32.96
CA LYS A 76 -15.18 -0.87 -32.34
C LYS A 76 -14.54 0.51 -32.11
N LYS A 77 -13.26 0.55 -31.72
CA LYS A 77 -12.53 1.82 -31.55
C LYS A 77 -12.25 2.49 -32.88
N GLU A 78 -11.94 1.72 -33.92
CA GLU A 78 -11.70 2.23 -35.26
C GLU A 78 -12.98 2.82 -35.84
N ALA A 79 -14.08 2.08 -35.78
CA ALA A 79 -15.40 2.54 -36.18
C ALA A 79 -15.82 3.82 -35.43
N TYR A 80 -15.50 3.95 -34.13
CA TYR A 80 -15.73 5.20 -33.40
C TYR A 80 -14.93 6.37 -33.97
N ARG A 81 -13.65 6.17 -34.33
CA ARG A 81 -12.82 7.23 -34.95
C ARG A 81 -13.38 7.64 -36.31
N GLU A 82 -13.80 6.68 -37.12
CA GLU A 82 -14.31 6.92 -38.46
C GLU A 82 -15.68 7.59 -38.44
N TRP A 83 -16.58 7.15 -37.57
CA TRP A 83 -17.86 7.82 -37.31
C TRP A 83 -17.65 9.26 -36.82
N LYS A 84 -16.71 9.47 -35.88
CA LYS A 84 -16.38 10.82 -35.39
C LYS A 84 -15.81 11.73 -36.48
N GLN A 85 -15.19 11.17 -37.51
CA GLN A 85 -14.68 11.89 -38.69
C GLN A 85 -15.72 12.03 -39.81
N GLY A 86 -16.95 11.51 -39.62
CA GLY A 86 -18.01 11.53 -40.64
C GLY A 86 -17.79 10.58 -41.81
N ARG A 87 -16.82 9.65 -41.72
CA ARG A 87 -16.51 8.66 -42.78
C ARG A 87 -17.44 7.45 -42.76
N VAL A 88 -18.09 7.19 -41.62
CA VAL A 88 -18.93 6.02 -41.37
C VAL A 88 -20.28 6.47 -40.85
N ALA A 89 -21.35 5.84 -41.34
CA ALA A 89 -22.71 6.13 -40.91
C ALA A 89 -22.92 5.69 -39.45
N TRP A 90 -23.80 6.41 -38.72
CA TRP A 90 -24.13 6.07 -37.34
C TRP A 90 -24.60 4.61 -37.18
N GLU A 91 -25.39 4.11 -38.13
CA GLU A 91 -25.95 2.75 -38.08
C GLU A 91 -24.87 1.66 -38.19
N GLU A 92 -23.84 1.87 -39.00
CA GLU A 92 -22.71 0.93 -39.13
C GLU A 92 -21.90 0.87 -37.83
N TYR A 93 -21.59 2.03 -37.25
CA TYR A 93 -20.94 2.10 -35.94
C TYR A 93 -21.79 1.42 -34.85
N ARG A 94 -23.09 1.71 -34.81
CA ARG A 94 -24.03 1.11 -33.86
C ARG A 94 -24.09 -0.41 -34.02
N GLY A 95 -24.10 -0.92 -35.25
CA GLY A 95 -24.05 -2.35 -35.55
C GLY A 95 -22.80 -3.03 -34.97
N ILE A 96 -21.62 -2.43 -35.19
CA ILE A 96 -20.34 -2.93 -34.65
C ILE A 96 -20.34 -2.91 -33.11
N VAL A 97 -20.86 -1.84 -32.50
CA VAL A 97 -20.96 -1.73 -31.03
C VAL A 97 -21.89 -2.81 -30.48
N GLN A 98 -23.02 -3.06 -31.13
CA GLN A 98 -23.99 -4.05 -30.67
C GLN A 98 -23.43 -5.47 -30.80
N ALA A 99 -22.86 -5.81 -31.96
CA ALA A 99 -22.19 -7.09 -32.17
C ALA A 99 -21.09 -7.33 -31.12
N ALA A 100 -20.27 -6.31 -30.82
CA ALA A 100 -19.24 -6.40 -29.79
C ALA A 100 -19.81 -6.65 -28.38
N ARG A 101 -20.94 -6.02 -28.04
CA ARG A 101 -21.61 -6.25 -26.76
C ARG A 101 -22.14 -7.68 -26.66
N ASP A 102 -22.77 -8.17 -27.72
CA ASP A 102 -23.40 -9.49 -27.72
C ASP A 102 -22.37 -10.61 -27.69
N GLN A 103 -21.26 -10.45 -28.41
CA GLN A 103 -20.12 -11.38 -28.36
C GLN A 103 -19.49 -11.45 -26.96
N VAL A 104 -19.33 -10.30 -26.29
CA VAL A 104 -18.86 -10.29 -24.88
C VAL A 104 -19.85 -10.98 -23.95
N ARG A 105 -21.16 -10.82 -24.17
CA ARG A 105 -22.19 -11.50 -23.39
C ARG A 105 -22.13 -13.02 -23.61
N GLN A 106 -22.05 -13.46 -24.87
CA GLN A 106 -21.94 -14.88 -25.23
C GLN A 106 -20.68 -15.52 -24.64
N ALA A 107 -19.52 -14.88 -24.74
CA ALA A 107 -18.28 -15.41 -24.19
C ALA A 107 -18.33 -15.56 -22.65
N LYS A 108 -18.96 -14.61 -21.95
CA LYS A 108 -19.19 -14.72 -20.50
C LYS A 108 -20.11 -15.89 -20.17
N ALA A 109 -21.25 -15.99 -20.87
CA ALA A 109 -22.21 -17.07 -20.68
C ALA A 109 -21.57 -18.45 -20.95
N GLN A 110 -20.72 -18.56 -21.97
CA GLN A 110 -20.02 -19.81 -22.29
C GLN A 110 -19.10 -20.26 -21.16
N ILE A 111 -18.37 -19.33 -20.54
CA ILE A 111 -17.54 -19.66 -19.37
C ILE A 111 -18.39 -20.11 -18.19
N GLU A 112 -19.49 -19.42 -17.92
CA GLU A 112 -20.40 -19.79 -16.84
C GLU A 112 -21.04 -21.16 -17.09
N LEU A 113 -21.39 -21.49 -18.34
CA LEU A 113 -21.87 -22.81 -18.74
C LEU A 113 -20.81 -23.91 -18.57
N ASN A 114 -19.58 -23.67 -19.01
CA ASN A 114 -18.49 -24.63 -18.83
C ASN A 114 -18.22 -24.87 -17.34
N LEU A 115 -18.23 -23.79 -16.55
CA LEU A 115 -18.07 -23.85 -15.11
C LEU A 115 -19.18 -24.65 -14.43
N ALA A 116 -20.43 -24.48 -14.88
CA ALA A 116 -21.59 -25.22 -14.38
C ALA A 116 -21.51 -26.71 -14.73
N ARG A 117 -21.09 -27.04 -15.95
CA ARG A 117 -20.88 -28.41 -16.41
C ARG A 117 -19.81 -29.14 -15.58
N ASP A 118 -18.74 -28.43 -15.26
CA ASP A 118 -17.58 -28.97 -14.54
C ASP A 118 -17.74 -28.91 -13.01
N ILE A 119 -18.92 -28.59 -12.45
CA ILE A 119 -19.10 -28.50 -10.98
C ILE A 119 -18.75 -29.82 -10.29
N LYS A 120 -19.13 -30.95 -10.90
CA LYS A 120 -18.89 -32.29 -10.33
C LYS A 120 -17.40 -32.65 -10.30
N THR A 121 -16.64 -32.22 -11.30
CA THR A 121 -15.21 -32.53 -11.44
C THR A 121 -14.30 -31.48 -10.79
N ASN A 122 -14.72 -30.21 -10.79
CA ASN A 122 -13.94 -29.07 -10.35
C ASN A 122 -14.77 -28.05 -9.55
N LYS A 123 -15.31 -28.47 -8.42
CA LYS A 123 -16.08 -27.61 -7.49
C LYS A 123 -15.32 -26.34 -7.07
N LYS A 124 -13.99 -26.41 -6.95
CA LYS A 124 -13.13 -25.29 -6.52
C LYS A 124 -13.16 -24.12 -7.51
N SER A 125 -13.17 -24.38 -8.82
CA SER A 125 -13.20 -23.32 -9.83
C SER A 125 -14.52 -22.54 -9.76
N PHE A 126 -15.64 -23.25 -9.56
CA PHE A 126 -16.96 -22.65 -9.41
C PHE A 126 -17.04 -21.75 -8.17
N SER A 127 -16.66 -22.27 -7.00
CA SER A 127 -16.64 -21.48 -5.77
C SER A 127 -15.75 -20.24 -5.90
N LYS A 128 -14.56 -20.36 -6.52
CA LYS A 128 -13.66 -19.23 -6.77
C LYS A 128 -14.29 -18.16 -7.68
N TYR A 129 -15.01 -18.57 -8.72
CA TYR A 129 -15.73 -17.64 -9.61
C TYR A 129 -16.83 -16.88 -8.86
N VAL A 130 -17.66 -17.60 -8.09
CA VAL A 130 -18.73 -17.01 -7.27
C VAL A 130 -18.15 -16.05 -6.23
N SER A 131 -17.12 -16.44 -5.49
CA SER A 131 -16.45 -15.54 -4.53
C SER A 131 -15.87 -14.31 -5.22
N LYS A 132 -15.28 -14.43 -6.41
CA LYS A 132 -14.76 -13.28 -7.18
C LYS A 132 -15.87 -12.33 -7.64
N LYS A 133 -17.06 -12.86 -7.97
CA LYS A 133 -18.24 -12.07 -8.35
C LYS A 133 -18.93 -11.42 -7.15
N ARG A 134 -18.96 -12.10 -6.00
CA ARG A 134 -19.50 -11.58 -4.74
C ARG A 134 -18.62 -10.52 -4.09
N LYS A 135 -17.32 -10.45 -4.44
CA LYS A 135 -16.44 -9.32 -4.11
C LYS A 135 -16.85 -8.06 -4.87
N THR A 136 -18.05 -7.55 -4.63
CA THR A 136 -18.21 -6.12 -4.43
C THR A 136 -17.36 -5.83 -3.19
N ARG A 137 -16.44 -4.87 -3.23
CA ARG A 137 -15.79 -4.41 -2.00
C ARG A 137 -16.91 -4.13 -1.01
N GLU A 138 -16.88 -4.76 0.17
CA GLU A 138 -17.36 -4.06 1.36
C GLU A 138 -16.52 -2.80 1.40
N ASP A 139 -17.04 -1.74 0.79
CA ASP A 139 -16.48 -0.43 0.98
C ASP A 139 -16.65 -0.16 2.46
N VAL A 140 -15.64 0.44 3.08
CA VAL A 140 -15.82 0.91 4.45
C VAL A 140 -16.97 1.89 4.37
N GLY A 141 -18.10 1.54 5.00
CA GLY A 141 -19.26 2.41 5.04
C GLY A 141 -18.85 3.77 5.60
N PRO A 142 -19.58 4.85 5.28
CA PRO A 142 -19.28 6.15 5.85
C PRO A 142 -19.21 6.03 7.38
N LEU A 143 -18.14 6.59 7.97
CA LEU A 143 -18.01 6.61 9.42
C LEU A 143 -19.18 7.39 10.01
N GLN A 144 -19.76 6.87 11.09
CA GLN A 144 -20.82 7.53 11.85
C GLN A 144 -20.22 7.99 13.19
N LYS A 145 -20.55 9.21 13.59
CA LYS A 145 -20.32 9.67 14.97
C LYS A 145 -21.35 9.01 15.90
N GLU A 146 -21.14 9.07 17.21
CA GLU A 146 -22.11 8.60 18.21
C GLU A 146 -23.49 9.24 18.04
N THR A 147 -23.57 10.44 17.45
CA THR A 147 -24.79 11.19 17.15
C THR A 147 -25.53 10.72 15.88
N GLU A 148 -25.22 9.53 15.34
CA GLU A 148 -25.76 8.99 14.07
C GLU A 148 -25.53 9.87 12.81
N GLU A 149 -24.72 10.93 12.91
CA GLU A 149 -24.42 11.81 11.78
C GLU A 149 -23.32 11.21 10.88
N LEU A 150 -23.57 11.19 9.56
CA LEU A 150 -22.63 10.69 8.57
C LEU A 150 -21.44 11.64 8.40
N VAL A 151 -20.23 11.11 8.56
CA VAL A 151 -19.02 11.91 8.47
C VAL A 151 -18.59 12.14 7.01
N THR A 152 -18.80 13.37 6.53
CA THR A 152 -18.52 13.77 5.14
C THR A 152 -17.13 14.38 4.95
N GLN A 153 -16.60 15.11 5.94
CA GLN A 153 -15.31 15.82 5.87
C GLN A 153 -14.14 14.98 6.42
N ASP A 154 -12.97 15.06 5.77
CA ASP A 154 -11.81 14.22 6.12
C ASP A 154 -11.26 14.46 7.53
N ARG A 155 -11.38 15.69 8.06
CA ARG A 155 -10.97 16.02 9.43
C ARG A 155 -11.77 15.24 10.46
N ASP A 156 -13.09 15.27 10.32
CA ASP A 156 -14.00 14.55 11.21
C ASP A 156 -13.75 13.03 11.17
N ARG A 157 -13.39 12.49 10.00
CA ARG A 157 -13.04 11.06 9.86
C ARG A 157 -11.79 10.71 10.67
N ALA A 158 -10.79 11.59 10.65
CA ALA A 158 -9.56 11.41 11.41
C ALA A 158 -9.82 11.49 12.91
N GLU A 159 -10.68 12.41 13.36
CA GLU A 159 -11.06 12.55 14.77
C GLU A 159 -11.80 11.30 15.26
N VAL A 160 -12.82 10.82 14.55
CA VAL A 160 -13.57 9.59 14.92
C VAL A 160 -12.66 8.35 15.01
N LEU A 161 -11.73 8.21 14.06
CA LEU A 161 -10.76 7.10 14.10
C LEU A 161 -9.81 7.24 15.28
N ASN A 162 -9.32 8.45 15.55
CA ASN A 162 -8.41 8.72 16.65
C ASN A 162 -9.06 8.44 18.01
N ASP A 163 -10.31 8.86 18.21
CA ASP A 163 -11.09 8.58 19.43
C ASP A 163 -11.30 7.07 19.62
N PHE A 164 -11.61 6.35 18.54
CA PHE A 164 -11.70 4.89 18.58
C PHE A 164 -10.36 4.24 18.95
N PHE A 165 -9.26 4.69 18.35
CA PHE A 165 -7.93 4.16 18.69
C PHE A 165 -7.51 4.49 20.12
N ALA A 166 -7.84 5.68 20.63
CA ALA A 166 -7.59 6.07 22.01
C ALA A 166 -8.41 5.22 23.00
N SER A 167 -9.67 4.92 22.70
CA SER A 167 -10.52 4.11 23.59
C SER A 167 -10.05 2.65 23.70
N VAL A 168 -9.60 2.03 22.60
CA VAL A 168 -9.01 0.68 22.64
C VAL A 168 -7.58 0.68 23.17
N SER A 169 -6.91 1.84 23.15
CA SER A 169 -5.62 2.07 23.80
C SER A 169 -5.81 2.51 25.24
N THR A 170 -6.68 1.83 25.98
CA THR A 170 -6.68 1.98 27.44
C THR A 170 -5.44 1.27 27.97
N GLY A 171 -4.50 2.06 28.47
CA GLY A 171 -3.28 1.59 29.12
C GLY A 171 -3.64 0.60 30.21
N LYS A 172 -3.06 -0.60 30.12
CA LYS A 172 -2.93 -1.45 31.29
C LYS A 172 -1.96 -0.70 32.20
N ASP A 173 -2.50 0.01 33.20
CA ASP A 173 -1.70 0.66 34.22
C ASP A 173 -0.83 -0.40 34.90
N CYS A 174 0.41 -0.54 34.45
CA CYS A 174 1.45 -1.16 35.25
C CYS A 174 1.80 -0.17 36.37
N SER A 175 0.94 -0.13 37.39
CA SER A 175 1.29 0.43 38.70
C SER A 175 2.22 -0.54 39.41
N HIS A 176 3.48 -0.61 38.97
CA HIS A 176 4.55 -0.98 39.88
C HIS A 176 4.97 0.28 40.61
N THR A 177 4.27 0.54 41.70
CA THR A 177 4.61 1.48 42.75
C THR A 177 6.06 1.26 43.16
N THR A 178 6.93 2.22 42.88
CA THR A 178 8.22 2.39 43.54
C THR A 178 7.95 2.60 45.02
N HIS A 179 8.49 1.72 45.85
CA HIS A 179 8.74 2.01 47.25
C HIS A 179 10.23 1.79 47.48
N ASP A 180 10.97 2.90 47.48
CA ASP A 180 12.31 2.96 48.05
C ASP A 180 12.20 3.06 49.57
N ALA A 181 12.91 2.20 50.28
CA ALA A 181 13.36 2.42 51.65
C ALA A 181 14.63 1.59 51.95
N GLU A 182 15.75 2.32 52.04
CA GLU A 182 16.98 2.12 52.83
C GLU A 182 17.85 0.85 52.76
N GLY A 183 19.15 1.07 52.50
CA GLY A 183 20.21 0.47 53.30
C GLY A 183 21.61 0.33 52.68
N LYS A 184 22.54 1.26 53.06
CA LYS A 184 24.03 1.16 53.09
C LYS A 184 24.77 1.07 51.74
N GLY A 185 25.85 1.80 51.45
CA GLY A 185 26.75 2.66 52.24
C GLY A 185 28.21 2.38 51.83
N GLY A 186 28.90 3.40 51.29
CA GLY A 186 30.35 3.47 51.00
C GLY A 186 30.74 3.14 49.55
N ASP A 187 31.69 3.82 48.88
CA ASP A 187 32.64 4.85 49.32
C ASP A 187 33.50 5.34 48.13
N TRP A 188 33.96 6.60 48.17
CA TRP A 188 35.02 7.30 47.38
C TRP A 188 34.98 7.26 45.82
N GLU A 189 35.35 8.28 45.03
CA GLU A 189 35.97 9.58 45.24
C GLU A 189 35.73 10.44 43.99
N ASN A 190 35.54 11.75 44.22
CA ASN A 190 35.48 12.79 43.20
C ASN A 190 36.91 13.26 42.91
N GLU A 191 37.29 13.40 41.64
CA GLU A 191 38.30 14.38 41.24
C GLU A 191 37.57 15.62 40.71
N GLU A 192 37.61 16.72 41.47
CA GLU A 192 37.47 18.07 40.94
C GLU A 192 38.85 18.72 40.80
N PRO A 193 39.07 19.59 39.79
CA PRO A 193 40.32 20.32 39.62
C PRO A 193 40.29 21.65 40.41
N PRO A 194 41.45 22.18 40.85
CA PRO A 194 41.55 23.61 41.14
C PRO A 194 42.66 24.30 40.34
N THR A 195 42.20 25.24 39.51
CA THR A 195 42.64 26.63 39.34
C THR A 195 43.98 27.03 39.97
N VAL A 196 44.93 27.38 39.08
CA VAL A 196 46.18 28.10 39.38
C VAL A 196 45.89 29.53 39.86
N GLY A 197 46.37 29.85 41.06
CA GLY A 197 46.58 31.21 41.56
C GLY A 197 48.09 31.47 41.72
N LYS A 198 48.55 32.59 41.16
CA LYS A 198 49.92 33.13 41.28
C LYS A 198 50.08 33.88 42.61
N ASP A 199 51.25 33.74 43.25
CA ASP A 199 52.05 34.81 43.87
C ASP A 199 53.44 34.24 44.22
N GLN A 200 54.51 34.71 43.57
CA GLN A 200 55.43 35.76 44.04
C GLN A 200 56.26 35.39 45.28
N VAL A 201 57.54 35.08 45.07
CA VAL A 201 58.71 35.89 45.49
C VAL A 201 59.71 35.92 44.33
#